data_AF-A0ABD1HY82-F1
#
_entry.id   AF-A0ABD1HY82-F1
#
_cell.length_a   1.000
_cell.length_b   1.000
_cell.length_c   1.000
_cell.angle_alpha   90.00
_cell.angle_beta   90.00
_cell.angle_gamma   90.00
#
_symmetry.space_group_name_H-M   'P 1'
#
loop_
_entity.id
_entity.type
_entity.pdbx_description
1 polymer ?
#
loop_
_entity_poly.entity_id
_entity_poly.type
_entity_poly.pdbx_seq_one_letter_code
_entity_poly.pdbx_strand_id
1 'polypeptide(L)'
;MLALHNLLSLAGLLLFNLLPLASSLDQHININTKVTPKLSYEIKLHGFLLWASVGFLMPISILIKRISNANPSPTNLRIIFYTHAITQVCAVLVAAAGGVISIKHFDNSFTNQHQIIGLLFYATIWFQTMLTIMRPHRGSRGRKIWYVVHWLVGIAASMVGVINVFTGLQAYHERTLEDVRIWTAIFIVELCLVLLVYLLQEKWHYLGQQGAESKSQIAHHKLSEEESCV
;
A
#
# COMPACT_ATOMS: atom_id res chain seq x y z
N MET A 1 15.47 -2.04 -13.84
CA MET A 1 14.79 -3.24 -13.33
C MET A 1 15.57 -3.97 -12.24
N LEU A 2 16.90 -4.17 -12.34
CA LEU A 2 17.70 -4.82 -11.29
C LEU A 2 17.61 -4.15 -9.90
N ALA A 3 17.55 -2.82 -9.82
CA ALA A 3 17.50 -2.10 -8.55
C ALA A 3 16.19 -2.30 -7.75
N LEU A 4 15.06 -2.54 -8.43
CA LEU A 4 13.75 -2.72 -7.78
C LEU A 4 13.59 -4.14 -7.22
N HIS A 5 14.14 -5.14 -7.92
CA HIS A 5 14.16 -6.53 -7.48
C HIS A 5 15.06 -6.70 -6.23
N ASN A 6 16.20 -6.02 -6.21
CA ASN A 6 17.09 -6.02 -5.04
C ASN A 6 16.47 -5.32 -3.83
N LEU A 7 15.66 -4.27 -4.04
CA LEU A 7 14.98 -3.54 -2.96
C LEU A 7 13.83 -4.36 -2.34
N LEU A 8 13.05 -5.06 -3.17
CA LEU A 8 11.96 -5.94 -2.72
C LEU A 8 12.50 -7.20 -2.02
N SER A 9 13.61 -7.75 -2.49
CA SER A 9 14.30 -8.86 -1.82
C SER A 9 14.90 -8.44 -0.47
N LEU A 10 15.48 -7.24 -0.38
CA LEU A 10 16.00 -6.68 0.87
C LEU A 10 14.88 -6.37 1.88
N ALA A 11 13.75 -5.85 1.42
CA ALA A 11 12.57 -5.63 2.26
C ALA A 11 11.97 -6.94 2.78
N GLY A 12 11.93 -8.00 1.94
CA GLY A 12 11.52 -9.35 2.35
C GLY A 12 12.47 -9.97 3.37
N LEU A 13 13.79 -9.79 3.22
CA LEU A 13 14.78 -10.22 4.21
C LEU A 13 14.70 -9.43 5.52
N LEU A 14 14.42 -8.12 5.47
CA LEU A 14 14.20 -7.30 6.66
C LEU A 14 12.93 -7.73 7.42
N LEU A 15 11.84 -8.05 6.73
CA LEU A 15 10.62 -8.61 7.32
C LEU A 15 10.85 -9.99 7.96
N PHE A 16 11.66 -10.85 7.34
CA PHE A 16 11.96 -12.19 7.86
C PHE A 16 12.90 -12.17 9.08
N ASN A 17 13.82 -11.19 9.17
CA ASN A 17 14.76 -11.04 10.29
C ASN A 17 14.20 -10.22 11.47
N LEU A 18 13.10 -9.48 11.29
CA LEU A 18 12.43 -8.75 12.39
C LEU A 18 11.41 -9.62 13.15
N LEU A 19 10.99 -10.74 12.56
CA LEU A 19 10.02 -11.67 13.16
C LEU A 19 10.54 -12.41 14.42
N PRO A 20 11.83 -12.81 14.54
CA PRO A 20 12.34 -13.51 15.73
C PRO A 20 12.88 -12.58 16.83
N LEU A 21 13.04 -11.28 16.59
CA LEU A 21 13.52 -10.34 17.62
C LEU A 21 12.39 -9.88 18.57
N ALA A 22 11.12 -10.01 18.13
CA ALA A 22 9.95 -9.72 18.95
C ALA A 22 9.70 -10.77 20.05
N SER A 23 10.22 -11.99 19.91
CA SER A 23 10.03 -13.06 20.90
C SER A 23 10.99 -13.03 22.09
N SER A 24 12.04 -12.18 22.08
CA SER A 24 13.08 -12.18 23.11
C SER A 24 13.01 -11.02 24.12
N LEU A 25 11.96 -10.19 24.09
CA LEU A 25 11.80 -9.07 25.03
C LEU A 25 10.58 -9.24 25.95
N ASP A 26 10.15 -10.47 26.16
CA ASP A 26 9.03 -10.80 27.04
C ASP A 26 9.55 -11.06 28.46
N GLN A 27 9.81 -9.99 29.22
CA GLN A 27 9.81 -10.12 30.68
C GLN A 27 9.29 -8.87 31.37
N HIS A 28 8.11 -9.04 31.96
CA HIS A 28 7.46 -8.24 33.00
C HIS A 28 6.85 -6.88 32.60
N ILE A 29 5.66 -6.91 31.99
CA ILE A 29 4.68 -5.82 32.15
C ILE A 29 3.35 -6.40 32.65
N ASN A 30 2.87 -5.80 33.74
CA ASN A 30 1.79 -6.27 34.61
C ASN A 30 0.41 -6.06 33.94
N ILE A 31 -0.17 -7.14 33.39
CA ILE A 31 -1.47 -7.13 32.68
C ILE A 31 -2.60 -7.28 33.70
N ASN A 32 -3.11 -6.18 34.26
CA ASN A 32 -4.30 -6.27 35.10
C ASN A 32 -5.26 -5.08 34.99
N THR A 33 -5.43 -4.54 33.78
CA THR A 33 -6.59 -3.70 33.45
C THR A 33 -7.56 -4.49 32.57
N LYS A 34 -8.64 -4.98 33.18
CA LYS A 34 -9.71 -5.72 32.50
C LYS A 34 -10.28 -4.88 31.35
N VAL A 35 -10.16 -5.37 30.11
CA VAL A 35 -10.72 -4.71 28.92
C VAL A 35 -12.25 -4.69 29.03
N THR A 36 -12.85 -3.50 29.02
CA THR A 36 -14.32 -3.38 29.04
C THR A 36 -14.90 -3.76 27.67
N PRO A 37 -16.17 -4.22 27.57
CA PRO A 37 -16.80 -4.53 26.29
C PRO A 37 -16.79 -3.35 25.31
N LYS A 38 -17.01 -2.13 25.81
CA LYS A 38 -16.92 -0.90 25.01
C LYS A 38 -15.50 -0.70 24.46
N LEU A 39 -14.47 -0.81 25.30
CA LEU A 39 -13.08 -0.66 24.86
C LEU A 39 -12.71 -1.75 23.83
N SER A 40 -13.14 -3.00 24.04
CA SER A 40 -12.93 -4.09 23.08
C SER A 40 -13.54 -3.76 21.71
N TYR A 41 -14.77 -3.22 21.69
CA TYR A 41 -15.40 -2.76 20.45
C TYR A 41 -14.61 -1.65 19.75
N GLU A 42 -14.18 -0.62 20.49
CA GLU A 42 -13.40 0.50 19.92
C GLU A 42 -12.07 -0.01 19.34
N ILE A 43 -11.39 -0.94 20.01
CA ILE A 43 -10.16 -1.57 19.52
C ILE A 43 -10.42 -2.35 18.21
N LYS A 44 -11.47 -3.17 18.17
CA LYS A 44 -11.86 -3.94 16.97
C LYS A 44 -12.19 -2.99 15.80
N LEU A 45 -12.96 -1.95 16.08
CA LEU A 45 -13.34 -0.95 15.07
C LEU A 45 -12.13 -0.17 14.55
N HIS A 46 -11.23 0.28 15.44
CA HIS A 46 -9.97 0.90 15.04
C HIS A 46 -9.17 -0.02 14.11
N GLY A 47 -8.92 -1.27 14.52
CA GLY A 47 -8.17 -2.23 13.72
C GLY A 47 -8.80 -2.48 12.34
N PHE A 48 -10.13 -2.64 12.29
CA PHE A 48 -10.86 -2.86 11.04
C PHE A 48 -10.80 -1.64 10.10
N LEU A 49 -10.96 -0.42 10.62
CA LEU A 49 -10.84 0.80 9.81
C LEU A 49 -9.43 0.96 9.25
N LEU A 50 -8.39 0.73 10.07
CA LEU A 50 -7.01 0.85 9.61
C LEU A 50 -6.68 -0.23 8.58
N TRP A 51 -7.13 -1.47 8.77
CA TRP A 51 -7.02 -2.50 7.74
C TRP A 51 -7.71 -2.07 6.45
N ALA A 52 -8.99 -1.70 6.49
CA ALA A 52 -9.75 -1.29 5.30
C ALA A 52 -9.07 -0.12 4.57
N SER A 53 -8.46 0.80 5.30
CA SER A 53 -7.69 1.90 4.73
C SER A 53 -6.37 1.45 4.10
N VAL A 54 -5.39 1.03 4.92
CA VAL A 54 -4.00 0.83 4.45
C VAL A 54 -3.74 -0.58 3.93
N GLY A 55 -4.48 -1.57 4.42
CA GLY A 55 -4.44 -2.93 3.91
C GLY A 55 -5.10 -3.07 2.55
N PHE A 56 -6.22 -2.38 2.34
CA PHE A 56 -7.08 -2.63 1.17
C PHE A 56 -7.21 -1.43 0.20
N LEU A 57 -7.74 -0.29 0.67
CA LEU A 57 -8.03 0.85 -0.22
C LEU A 57 -6.76 1.47 -0.83
N MET A 58 -5.70 1.65 -0.02
CA MET A 58 -4.44 2.22 -0.53
C MET A 58 -3.78 1.32 -1.59
N PRO A 59 -3.63 -0.01 -1.38
CA PRO A 59 -3.06 -0.87 -2.41
C PRO A 59 -3.90 -0.96 -3.68
N ILE A 60 -5.23 -1.01 -3.57
CA ILE A 60 -6.11 -0.95 -4.75
C ILE A 60 -5.88 0.33 -5.55
N SER A 61 -5.78 1.48 -4.86
CA SER A 61 -5.52 2.75 -5.53
C SER A 61 -4.17 2.76 -6.28
N ILE A 62 -3.14 2.10 -5.73
CA ILE A 62 -1.83 1.94 -6.39
C ILE A 62 -1.96 1.03 -7.62
N LEU A 63 -2.66 -0.10 -7.51
CA LEU A 63 -2.88 -1.04 -8.60
C LEU A 63 -3.64 -0.38 -9.77
N ILE A 64 -4.68 0.42 -9.50
CA ILE A 64 -5.46 1.14 -10.52
C ILE A 64 -4.56 2.04 -11.36
N LYS A 65 -3.61 2.76 -10.74
CA LYS A 65 -2.70 3.63 -11.49
C LYS A 65 -1.78 2.86 -12.44
N ARG A 66 -1.47 1.59 -12.15
CA ARG A 66 -0.56 0.77 -12.99
C ARG A 66 -1.25 0.12 -14.20
N ILE A 67 -2.55 -0.14 -14.15
CA ILE A 67 -3.34 -0.67 -15.30
C ILE A 67 -3.21 0.24 -16.54
N SER A 68 -3.01 1.54 -16.31
CA SER A 68 -2.93 2.60 -17.30
C SER A 68 -1.90 2.45 -18.43
N ASN A 69 -0.91 1.57 -18.31
CA ASN A 69 0.22 1.58 -19.23
C ASN A 69 -0.08 0.90 -20.59
N ALA A 70 -1.15 0.11 -20.70
CA ALA A 70 -1.42 -0.68 -21.90
C ALA A 70 -1.93 0.14 -23.11
N ASN A 71 -2.80 1.13 -22.92
CA ASN A 71 -3.39 1.95 -24.00
C ASN A 71 -3.73 3.37 -23.51
N PRO A 72 -2.75 4.31 -23.51
CA PRO A 72 -2.95 5.63 -22.94
C PRO A 72 -3.75 6.55 -23.88
N SER A 73 -5.04 6.73 -23.61
CA SER A 73 -5.82 7.86 -24.14
C SER A 73 -5.89 9.00 -23.11
N PRO A 74 -5.99 10.29 -23.53
CA PRO A 74 -6.14 11.40 -22.60
C PRO A 74 -7.32 11.25 -21.62
N THR A 75 -8.43 10.66 -22.10
CA THR A 75 -9.62 10.36 -21.30
C THR A 75 -9.33 9.28 -20.26
N ASN A 76 -8.71 8.16 -20.67
CA ASN A 76 -8.35 7.07 -19.75
C ASN A 76 -7.38 7.54 -18.66
N LEU A 77 -6.37 8.33 -19.03
CA LEU A 77 -5.42 8.93 -18.10
C LEU A 77 -6.10 9.84 -17.07
N ARG A 78 -7.15 10.56 -17.48
CA ARG A 78 -7.95 11.41 -16.60
C ARG A 78 -8.80 10.58 -15.64
N ILE A 79 -9.50 9.56 -16.14
CA ILE A 79 -10.31 8.64 -15.32
C ILE A 79 -9.43 8.00 -14.25
N ILE A 80 -8.31 7.40 -14.66
CA ILE A 80 -7.38 6.72 -13.74
C ILE A 80 -6.84 7.67 -12.67
N PHE A 81 -6.52 8.91 -13.05
CA PHE A 81 -6.08 9.93 -12.09
C PHE A 81 -7.17 10.24 -11.04
N TYR A 82 -8.42 10.46 -11.47
CA TYR A 82 -9.51 10.76 -10.54
C TYR A 82 -9.89 9.54 -9.69
N THR A 83 -9.92 8.34 -10.26
CA THR A 83 -10.18 7.11 -9.50
C THR A 83 -9.11 6.94 -8.42
N HIS A 84 -7.82 7.05 -8.77
CA HIS A 84 -6.73 7.01 -7.79
C HIS A 84 -6.90 8.06 -6.69
N ALA A 85 -7.17 9.31 -7.06
CA ALA A 85 -7.32 10.42 -6.12
C ALA A 85 -8.50 10.21 -5.17
N ILE A 86 -9.68 9.83 -5.70
CA ILE A 86 -10.88 9.59 -4.90
C ILE A 86 -10.66 8.42 -3.95
N THR A 87 -10.13 7.29 -4.44
CA THR A 87 -9.85 6.13 -3.58
C THR A 87 -8.83 6.46 -2.49
N GLN A 88 -7.79 7.26 -2.79
CA GLN A 88 -6.83 7.71 -1.75
C GLN A 88 -7.47 8.64 -0.73
N VAL A 89 -8.32 9.57 -1.16
CA VAL A 89 -9.06 10.44 -0.22
C VAL A 89 -9.93 9.59 0.70
N CYS A 90 -10.67 8.62 0.16
CA CYS A 90 -11.45 7.67 0.97
C CYS A 90 -10.56 6.91 1.96
N ALA A 91 -9.41 6.39 1.52
CA ALA A 91 -8.47 5.68 2.39
C ALA A 91 -7.98 6.58 3.54
N VAL A 92 -7.57 7.81 3.25
CA VAL A 92 -7.10 8.77 4.27
C VAL A 92 -8.22 9.14 5.25
N LEU A 93 -9.45 9.33 4.78
CA LEU A 93 -10.60 9.61 5.67
C LEU A 93 -10.92 8.43 6.59
N VAL A 94 -10.88 7.19 6.09
CA VAL A 94 -11.06 5.98 6.89
C VAL A 94 -9.94 5.85 7.93
N ALA A 95 -8.68 6.08 7.54
CA ALA A 95 -7.56 6.10 8.49
C ALA A 95 -7.71 7.20 9.53
N ALA A 96 -8.16 8.39 9.15
CA ALA A 96 -8.41 9.50 10.08
C ALA A 96 -9.49 9.13 11.10
N ALA A 97 -10.58 8.46 10.68
CA ALA A 97 -11.62 7.98 11.59
C ALA A 97 -11.06 6.97 12.61
N GLY A 98 -10.24 6.02 12.18
CA GLY A 98 -9.55 5.11 13.09
C GLY A 98 -8.59 5.82 14.04
N GLY A 99 -7.92 6.89 13.57
CA GLY A 99 -7.04 7.72 14.41
C GLY A 99 -7.80 8.49 15.48
N VAL A 100 -8.98 9.02 15.13
CA VAL A 100 -9.88 9.67 16.08
C VAL A 100 -10.32 8.70 17.17
N ILE A 101 -10.62 7.44 16.84
CA ILE A 101 -10.92 6.40 17.83
C ILE A 101 -9.73 6.22 18.78
N SER A 102 -8.51 6.11 18.25
CA SER A 102 -7.29 5.95 19.07
C SER A 102 -7.08 7.10 20.04
N ILE A 103 -7.22 8.34 19.56
CA ILE A 103 -7.04 9.56 20.37
C ILE A 103 -8.10 9.66 21.47
N LYS A 104 -9.36 9.30 21.16
CA LYS A 104 -10.48 9.46 22.10
C LYS A 104 -10.56 8.36 23.16
N HIS A 105 -10.20 7.13 22.80
CA HIS A 105 -10.55 5.96 23.61
C HIS A 105 -9.37 5.17 24.16
N PHE A 106 -8.16 5.36 23.64
CA PHE A 106 -6.99 4.57 24.04
C PHE A 106 -6.02 5.40 24.88
N ASP A 107 -5.20 4.72 25.67
CA ASP A 107 -4.00 5.32 26.24
C ASP A 107 -3.02 5.60 25.11
N ASN A 108 -2.50 6.82 25.03
CA ASN A 108 -1.55 7.26 24.01
C ASN A 108 -0.20 7.62 24.68
N SER A 109 0.28 6.74 25.55
CA SER A 109 1.57 6.89 26.24
C SER A 109 2.79 6.65 25.35
N PHE A 110 2.59 6.15 24.12
CA PHE A 110 3.63 5.85 23.13
C PHE A 110 4.73 4.92 23.66
N THR A 111 4.34 3.98 24.52
CA THR A 111 5.25 3.01 25.15
C THR A 111 5.39 1.72 24.35
N ASN A 112 4.43 1.42 23.48
CA ASN A 112 4.48 0.25 22.61
C ASN A 112 4.89 0.61 21.17
N GLN A 113 5.46 -0.36 20.46
CA GLN A 113 5.94 -0.17 19.09
C GLN A 113 4.80 0.21 18.13
N HIS A 114 3.61 -0.35 18.32
CA HIS A 114 2.43 -0.03 17.50
C HIS A 114 2.08 1.46 17.53
N GLN A 115 2.08 2.11 18.69
CA GLN A 115 1.79 3.54 18.82
C GLN A 115 2.86 4.41 18.15
N ILE A 116 4.14 4.06 18.32
CA ILE A 116 5.27 4.79 17.72
C ILE A 116 5.21 4.69 16.18
N ILE A 117 5.03 3.47 15.66
CA ILE A 117 4.92 3.21 14.22
C ILE A 117 3.63 3.84 13.67
N GLY A 118 2.53 3.78 14.42
CA GLY A 118 1.26 4.43 14.10
C GLY A 118 1.40 5.94 13.97
N LEU A 119 2.13 6.60 14.87
CA LEU A 119 2.42 8.03 14.76
C LEU A 119 3.22 8.34 13.49
N LEU A 120 4.23 7.53 13.19
CA LEU A 120 5.01 7.65 11.94
C LEU A 120 4.15 7.43 10.69
N PHE A 121 3.23 6.47 10.74
CA PHE A 121 2.24 6.24 9.68
C PHE A 121 1.36 7.48 9.47
N TYR A 122 0.77 8.04 10.54
CA TYR A 122 -0.05 9.25 10.41
C TYR A 122 0.75 10.43 9.87
N ALA A 123 1.98 10.65 10.36
CA ALA A 123 2.86 11.70 9.86
C ALA A 123 3.12 11.53 8.35
N THR A 124 3.41 10.31 7.90
CA THR A 124 3.70 10.03 6.48
C THR A 124 2.48 10.17 5.57
N ILE A 125 1.28 9.74 5.98
CA ILE A 125 0.07 9.92 5.15
C ILE A 125 -0.36 11.39 5.05
N TRP A 126 -0.19 12.17 6.11
CA TRP A 126 -0.46 13.61 6.07
C TRP A 126 0.55 14.33 5.19
N PHE A 127 1.83 13.99 5.31
CA PHE A 127 2.87 14.52 4.43
C PHE A 127 2.62 14.16 2.95
N GLN A 128 2.25 12.92 2.66
CA GLN A 128 1.85 12.47 1.32
C GLN A 128 0.66 13.28 0.75
N THR A 129 -0.30 13.62 1.61
CA THR A 129 -1.45 14.47 1.25
C THR A 129 -1.00 15.90 0.93
N MET A 130 -0.14 16.50 1.76
CA MET A 130 0.41 17.83 1.50
C MET A 130 1.22 17.90 0.20
N LEU A 131 2.05 16.89 -0.05
CA LEU A 131 2.77 16.77 -1.33
C LEU A 131 1.80 16.78 -2.51
N THR A 132 0.64 16.15 -2.38
CA THR A 132 -0.37 16.13 -3.45
C THR A 132 -0.99 17.52 -3.71
N ILE A 133 -1.19 18.33 -2.67
CA ILE A 133 -1.67 19.71 -2.81
C ILE A 133 -0.62 20.57 -3.52
N MET A 134 0.66 20.36 -3.22
CA MET A 134 1.81 21.06 -3.83
C MET A 134 2.16 20.57 -5.25
N ARG A 135 1.27 19.84 -5.91
CA ARG A 135 1.48 19.23 -7.22
C ARG A 135 1.75 20.29 -8.30
N PRO A 136 2.96 20.32 -8.92
CA PRO A 136 3.31 21.33 -9.92
C PRO A 136 2.52 21.22 -11.22
N HIS A 137 2.42 22.33 -11.97
CA HIS A 137 1.80 22.38 -13.29
C HIS A 137 2.48 21.42 -14.28
N ARG A 138 1.71 20.92 -15.26
CA ARG A 138 2.23 20.02 -16.31
C ARG A 138 3.32 20.73 -17.11
N GLY A 139 4.36 20.00 -17.52
CA GLY A 139 5.48 20.55 -18.30
C GLY A 139 6.59 21.24 -17.48
N SER A 140 6.36 21.56 -16.20
CA SER A 140 7.40 22.15 -15.34
C SER A 140 8.50 21.14 -14.97
N ARG A 141 9.75 21.60 -14.80
CA ARG A 141 10.87 20.75 -14.33
C ARG A 141 10.58 20.14 -12.95
N GLY A 142 9.95 20.91 -12.06
CA GLY A 142 9.54 20.47 -10.72
C GLY A 142 8.56 19.29 -10.73
N ARG A 143 7.80 19.10 -11.82
CA ARG A 143 6.84 18.00 -11.96
C ARG A 143 7.48 16.61 -11.86
N LYS A 144 8.68 16.44 -12.44
CA LYS A 144 9.40 15.16 -12.43
C LYS A 144 9.92 14.85 -11.03
N ILE A 145 10.50 15.84 -10.36
CA ILE A 145 11.00 15.74 -8.97
C ILE A 145 9.84 15.41 -8.03
N TRP A 146 8.75 16.18 -8.11
CA TRP A 146 7.53 15.94 -7.35
C TRP A 146 7.01 14.51 -7.53
N TYR A 147 6.99 14.00 -8.76
CA TYR A 147 6.52 12.65 -9.03
C TYR A 147 7.38 11.59 -8.33
N VAL A 148 8.71 11.72 -8.39
CA VAL A 148 9.64 10.79 -7.71
C VAL A 148 9.45 10.86 -6.18
N VAL A 149 9.40 12.07 -5.62
CA VAL A 149 9.20 12.26 -4.16
C VAL A 149 7.85 11.68 -3.72
N HIS A 150 6.76 12.05 -4.38
CA HIS A 150 5.42 11.55 -4.07
C HIS A 150 5.33 10.03 -4.21
N TRP A 151 6.03 9.44 -5.18
CA TRP A 151 6.08 7.99 -5.36
C TRP A 151 6.85 7.29 -4.23
N LEU A 152 8.04 7.80 -3.87
CA LEU A 152 8.86 7.23 -2.79
C LEU A 152 8.18 7.35 -1.42
N VAL A 153 7.62 8.52 -1.12
CA VAL A 153 6.87 8.73 0.14
C VAL A 153 5.60 7.86 0.17
N GLY A 154 4.94 7.67 -0.97
CA GLY A 154 3.82 6.74 -1.08
C GLY A 154 4.19 5.30 -0.74
N ILE A 155 5.33 4.81 -1.25
CA ILE A 155 5.86 3.49 -0.91
C ILE A 155 6.16 3.40 0.59
N ALA A 156 6.85 4.41 1.15
CA ALA A 156 7.16 4.44 2.56
C ALA A 156 5.89 4.41 3.44
N ALA A 157 4.88 5.21 3.11
CA ALA A 157 3.60 5.24 3.82
C ALA A 157 2.89 3.87 3.78
N SER A 158 2.88 3.19 2.63
CA SER A 158 2.31 1.84 2.51
C SER A 158 3.09 0.81 3.34
N MET A 159 4.42 0.84 3.31
CA MET A 159 5.26 -0.08 4.10
C MET A 159 5.06 0.12 5.59
N VAL A 160 5.15 1.37 6.07
CA VAL A 160 4.95 1.70 7.49
C VAL A 160 3.53 1.31 7.93
N GLY A 161 2.52 1.53 7.10
CA GLY A 161 1.15 1.13 7.40
C GLY A 161 0.94 -0.38 7.48
N VAL A 162 1.52 -1.17 6.58
CA VAL A 162 1.49 -2.65 6.67
C VAL A 162 2.16 -3.15 7.94
N ILE A 163 3.34 -2.61 8.28
CA ILE A 163 4.03 -2.92 9.53
C ILE A 163 3.15 -2.56 10.73
N ASN A 164 2.46 -1.41 10.67
CA ASN A 164 1.57 -0.95 11.73
C ASN A 164 0.37 -1.89 11.95
N VAL A 165 -0.14 -2.53 10.89
CA VAL A 165 -1.21 -3.54 11.01
C VAL A 165 -0.69 -4.79 11.70
N PHE A 166 0.50 -5.27 11.35
CA PHE A 166 1.10 -6.43 12.03
C PHE A 166 1.37 -6.17 13.51
N THR A 167 1.99 -5.04 13.85
CA THR A 167 2.24 -4.68 15.25
C THR A 167 0.94 -4.37 16.00
N GLY A 168 -0.10 -3.88 15.30
CA GLY A 168 -1.43 -3.68 15.87
C GLY A 168 -2.15 -4.99 16.21
N LEU A 169 -2.04 -6.01 15.36
CA LEU A 169 -2.54 -7.35 15.66
C LEU A 169 -1.80 -7.98 16.85
N GLN A 170 -0.48 -7.77 16.95
CA GLN A 170 0.28 -8.22 18.12
C GLN A 170 -0.17 -7.49 19.39
N ALA A 171 -0.26 -6.16 19.37
CA ALA A 171 -0.72 -5.36 20.49
C ALA A 171 -2.17 -5.73 20.90
N TYR A 172 -3.01 -6.09 19.93
CA TYR A 172 -4.35 -6.60 20.18
C TYR A 172 -4.34 -7.92 20.96
N HIS A 173 -3.50 -8.86 20.55
CA HIS A 173 -3.33 -10.15 21.22
C HIS A 173 -2.85 -9.95 22.66
N GLU A 174 -1.79 -9.16 22.86
CA GLU A 174 -1.24 -8.84 24.18
C GLU A 174 -2.29 -8.19 25.10
N ARG A 175 -3.16 -7.34 24.54
CA ARG A 175 -4.13 -6.58 25.32
C ARG A 175 -5.40 -7.34 25.66
N THR A 176 -5.87 -8.21 24.76
CA THR A 176 -7.16 -8.91 24.87
C THR A 176 -7.03 -10.40 25.16
N LEU A 177 -5.84 -10.98 24.96
CA LEU A 177 -5.56 -12.41 24.95
C LEU A 177 -6.38 -13.21 23.91
N GLU A 178 -7.05 -12.51 22.97
CA GLU A 178 -7.75 -13.16 21.86
C GLU A 178 -6.75 -13.61 20.79
N ASP A 179 -7.03 -14.75 20.15
CA ASP A 179 -6.20 -15.29 19.08
C ASP A 179 -6.31 -14.45 17.79
N VAL A 180 -5.16 -14.03 17.27
CA VAL A 180 -5.06 -13.22 16.04
C VAL A 180 -4.62 -13.99 14.82
N ARG A 181 -4.29 -15.29 14.94
CA ARG A 181 -3.68 -16.08 13.86
C ARG A 181 -4.52 -16.07 12.57
N ILE A 182 -5.84 -16.19 12.68
CA ILE A 182 -6.74 -16.15 11.52
C ILE A 182 -6.69 -14.79 10.82
N TRP A 183 -6.75 -13.70 11.59
CA TRP A 183 -6.68 -12.34 11.05
C TRP A 183 -5.33 -12.07 10.38
N THR A 184 -4.23 -12.49 11.03
CA THR A 184 -2.89 -12.40 10.43
C THR A 184 -2.80 -13.20 9.12
N ALA A 185 -3.34 -14.41 9.08
CA ALA A 185 -3.34 -15.24 7.87
C ALA A 185 -4.15 -14.60 6.73
N ILE A 186 -5.34 -14.08 7.01
CA ILE A 186 -6.16 -13.36 6.02
C ILE A 186 -5.38 -12.15 5.47
N PHE A 187 -4.74 -11.37 6.35
CA PHE A 187 -3.97 -10.19 5.92
C PHE A 187 -2.77 -10.58 5.05
N ILE A 188 -2.05 -11.65 5.39
CA ILE A 188 -0.94 -12.17 4.57
C ILE A 188 -1.44 -12.61 3.20
N VAL A 189 -2.54 -13.37 3.14
CA VAL A 189 -3.14 -13.81 1.87
C VAL A 189 -3.53 -12.60 1.01
N GLU A 190 -4.14 -11.57 1.61
CA GLU A 190 -4.48 -10.32 0.93
C GLU A 190 -3.23 -9.64 0.34
N LEU A 191 -2.15 -9.49 1.14
CA LEU A 191 -0.90 -8.89 0.65
C LEU A 191 -0.27 -9.72 -0.47
N CYS A 192 -0.29 -11.06 -0.38
CA CYS A 192 0.17 -11.94 -1.43
C CYS A 192 -0.65 -11.79 -2.71
N LEU A 193 -1.98 -11.67 -2.61
CA LEU A 193 -2.85 -11.43 -3.77
C LEU A 193 -2.59 -10.07 -4.41
N VAL A 194 -2.45 -9.01 -3.61
CA VAL A 194 -2.07 -7.67 -4.10
C VAL A 194 -0.73 -7.71 -4.82
N LEU A 195 0.28 -8.38 -4.23
CA LEU A 195 1.60 -8.54 -4.83
C LEU A 195 1.53 -9.36 -6.13
N LEU A 196 0.75 -10.43 -6.16
CA LEU A 196 0.54 -11.24 -7.36
C LEU A 196 -0.08 -10.39 -8.48
N VAL A 197 -1.15 -9.65 -8.20
CA VAL A 197 -1.78 -8.75 -9.18
C VAL A 197 -0.78 -7.69 -9.64
N TYR A 198 0.00 -7.11 -8.72
CA TYR A 198 1.03 -6.11 -9.03
C TYR A 198 2.08 -6.65 -10.00
N LEU A 199 2.57 -7.86 -9.78
CA LEU A 199 3.56 -8.51 -10.64
C LEU A 199 2.98 -8.94 -11.99
N LEU A 200 1.73 -9.44 -11.99
CA LEU A 200 1.02 -9.78 -13.20
C LEU A 200 0.87 -8.54 -14.09
N GLN A 201 0.41 -7.41 -13.57
CA GLN A 201 0.23 -6.16 -14.34
C GLN A 201 1.49 -5.77 -15.13
N GLU A 202 2.67 -5.98 -14.56
CA GLU A 202 3.94 -5.74 -15.23
C GLU A 202 4.15 -6.68 -16.43
N LYS A 203 3.91 -7.98 -16.26
CA LYS A 203 4.05 -8.98 -17.34
C LYS A 203 3.00 -8.82 -18.44
N TRP A 204 1.75 -8.53 -18.09
CA TRP A 204 0.68 -8.29 -19.07
C TRP A 204 1.01 -7.14 -20.03
N HIS A 205 1.65 -6.09 -19.54
CA HIS A 205 2.07 -4.96 -20.38
C HIS A 205 3.15 -5.37 -21.40
N TYR A 206 4.15 -6.16 -20.98
CA TYR A 206 5.19 -6.67 -21.87
C TYR A 206 4.63 -7.58 -22.97
N LEU A 207 3.73 -8.51 -22.63
CA LEU A 207 3.09 -9.41 -23.61
C LEU A 207 2.25 -8.64 -24.63
N GLY A 208 1.56 -7.58 -24.20
CA GLY A 208 0.80 -6.71 -25.09
C GLY A 208 1.67 -6.00 -26.13
N GLN A 209 2.85 -5.51 -25.73
CA GLN A 209 3.79 -4.84 -26.65
C GLN A 209 4.36 -5.82 -27.69
N GLN A 210 4.81 -7.00 -27.26
CA GLN A 210 5.33 -8.02 -28.19
C GLN A 210 4.27 -8.48 -29.21
N GLY A 211 3.02 -8.66 -28.75
CA GLY A 211 1.92 -9.01 -29.65
C GLY A 211 1.61 -7.93 -30.68
N ALA A 212 1.73 -6.65 -30.32
CA ALA A 212 1.53 -5.53 -31.24
C ALA A 212 2.68 -5.40 -32.27
N GLU A 213 3.93 -5.55 -31.83
CA GLU A 213 5.11 -5.51 -32.71
C GLU A 213 5.07 -6.65 -33.74
N SER A 214 4.76 -7.88 -33.30
CA SER A 214 4.64 -9.04 -34.19
C SER A 214 3.54 -8.85 -35.25
N LYS A 215 2.37 -8.33 -34.87
CA LYS A 215 1.29 -8.02 -35.84
C LYS A 215 1.70 -6.95 -36.85
N SER A 216 2.43 -5.92 -36.42
CA SER A 216 2.95 -4.86 -37.29
C SER A 216 3.95 -5.43 -38.31
N GLN A 217 4.89 -6.27 -37.87
CA GLN A 217 5.86 -6.93 -38.76
C GLN A 217 5.18 -7.81 -39.81
N ILE A 218 4.18 -8.60 -39.42
CA ILE A 218 3.41 -9.45 -40.35
C ILE A 218 2.67 -8.59 -41.38
N ALA A 219 2.06 -7.46 -40.95
CA ALA A 219 1.37 -6.56 -41.86
C ALA A 219 2.32 -5.89 -42.87
N HIS A 220 3.50 -5.42 -42.43
CA HIS A 220 4.52 -4.87 -43.31
C HIS A 220 5.05 -5.89 -44.32
N HIS A 221 5.25 -7.15 -43.89
CA HIS A 221 5.70 -8.21 -44.80
C HIS A 221 4.66 -8.51 -45.90
N LYS A 222 3.38 -8.62 -45.54
CA LYS A 222 2.31 -8.83 -46.53
C LYS A 222 2.21 -7.70 -47.55
N LEU A 223 2.33 -6.45 -47.11
CA LEU A 223 2.33 -5.29 -48.01
C LEU A 223 3.53 -5.30 -48.97
N SER A 224 4.72 -5.70 -48.49
CA SER A 224 5.90 -5.81 -49.34
C SER A 224 5.81 -6.93 -50.39
N GLU A 225 5.10 -8.03 -50.08
CA GLU A 225 4.83 -9.10 -51.06
C GLU A 225 3.84 -8.67 -52.13
N GLU A 226 2.80 -7.91 -51.76
CA GLU A 226 1.83 -7.35 -52.71
C GLU A 226 2.48 -6.33 -53.67
N GLU A 227 3.33 -5.42 -53.16
CA GLU A 227 4.06 -4.46 -54.00
C GLU A 227 5.09 -5.13 -54.93
N SER A 228 5.69 -6.26 -54.52
CA SER A 228 6.65 -6.99 -55.37
C SER A 228 5.99 -7.79 -56.49
N CYS A 229 4.67 -7.99 -56.45
CA CYS A 229 3.93 -8.80 -57.42
C CYS A 229 3.27 -7.95 -58.53
N VAL A 230 3.42 -6.62 -58.46
CA VAL A 230 2.94 -5.62 -59.43
C VAL A 230 4.11 -5.07 -60.23
#